data_AF-A0A1I0Z3W7-F1
#
_entry.id   AF-A0A1I0Z3W7-F1
#
_cell.length_a   1.000
_cell.length_b   1.000
_cell.length_c   1.000
_cell.angle_alpha   90.00
_cell.angle_beta   90.00
_cell.angle_gamma   90.00
#
_symmetry.space_group_name_H-M   'P 1'
#
loop_
_entity.id
_entity.type
_entity.pdbx_description
1 polymer ?
#
loop_
_entity_poly.entity_id
_entity_poly.type
_entity_poly.pdbx_seq_one_letter_code
_entity_poly.pdbx_strand_id
1 'polypeptide(L)'
;MSESGRIKGANNVKAFKEFIELHNQQDDWINYLNPSKVKLRRSDICEECGFSKSALRQNPLLKDMLKNLERELLQKGVLRNKCLQEEGFKYPDQDEFVKSYDEKLTRLRDSMDLVDKMIALYQSELERLD
;
A
#
# COMPACT_ATOMS: atom_id res chain seq x y z
N MET A 1 2.93 27.78 33.35
CA MET A 1 2.70 28.87 32.37
C MET A 1 2.32 28.21 31.05
N SER A 2 1.15 28.52 30.49
CA SER A 2 0.68 27.89 29.25
C SER A 2 1.46 28.43 28.06
N GLU A 3 2.12 27.54 27.31
CA GLU A 3 2.87 27.87 26.11
C GLU A 3 1.98 28.58 25.08
N SER A 4 2.47 29.69 24.52
CA SER A 4 1.71 30.53 23.57
C SER A 4 1.31 29.73 22.33
N GLY A 5 0.13 30.01 21.77
CA GLY A 5 -0.39 29.32 20.59
C GLY A 5 0.55 29.39 19.37
N ARG A 6 1.34 30.47 19.24
CA ARG A 6 2.38 30.58 18.20
C ARG A 6 3.51 29.58 18.39
N ILE A 7 3.97 29.41 19.64
CA ILE A 7 5.05 28.48 19.98
C ILE A 7 4.59 27.05 19.77
N LYS A 8 3.37 26.70 20.24
CA LYS A 8 2.76 25.39 19.95
C LYS A 8 2.63 25.12 18.45
N GLY A 9 2.22 26.12 17.67
CA GLY A 9 2.13 26.01 16.21
C GLY A 9 3.48 25.71 15.55
N ALA A 10 4.55 26.37 16.00
CA ALA A 10 5.91 26.14 15.52
C ALA A 10 6.42 24.74 15.90
N ASN A 11 6.17 24.30 17.14
CA ASN A 11 6.55 22.97 17.61
C ASN A 11 5.87 21.86 16.78
N ASN A 12 4.58 22.02 16.45
CA ASN A 12 3.86 21.06 15.62
C ASN A 12 4.44 20.97 14.19
N VAL A 13 4.84 22.12 13.61
CA VAL A 13 5.48 22.15 12.28
C VAL A 13 6.81 21.41 12.31
N LYS A 14 7.62 21.63 13.36
CA LYS A 14 8.89 20.93 13.55
C LYS A 14 8.68 19.42 13.68
N ALA A 15 7.77 18.99 14.56
CA ALA A 15 7.45 17.58 14.75
C ALA A 15 6.98 16.91 13.45
N PHE A 16 6.11 17.57 12.68
CA PHE A 16 5.65 17.02 11.41
C PHE A 16 6.77 16.93 10.36
N LYS A 17 7.71 17.86 10.37
CA LYS A 17 8.87 17.81 9.47
C LYS A 17 9.79 16.64 9.80
N GLU A 18 10.11 16.46 11.09
CA GLU A 18 10.94 15.35 11.57
C GLU A 18 10.30 13.99 11.27
N PHE A 19 8.98 13.88 11.46
CA PHE A 19 8.19 12.71 11.07
C PHE A 19 8.34 12.40 9.57
N ILE A 20 8.14 13.38 8.68
CA ILE A 20 8.26 13.17 7.22
C ILE A 20 9.67 12.70 6.85
N GLU A 21 10.71 13.32 7.45
CA GLU A 21 12.10 12.97 7.17
C GLU A 21 12.41 11.53 7.58
N LEU A 22 11.96 11.11 8.77
CA LEU A 22 12.13 9.75 9.27
C LEU A 22 11.46 8.71 8.36
N HIS A 23 10.18 8.89 8.02
CA HIS A 23 9.44 7.92 7.19
C HIS A 23 9.88 7.93 5.72
N ASN A 24 10.42 9.04 5.22
CA ASN A 24 11.10 9.04 3.93
C ASN A 24 12.39 8.20 3.93
N GLN A 25 13.11 8.13 5.05
CA GLN A 25 14.30 7.27 5.18
C GLN A 25 13.93 5.79 5.35
N GLN A 26 12.84 5.52 6.07
CA GLN A 26 12.38 4.15 6.34
C GLN A 26 11.57 3.54 5.18
N ASP A 27 11.06 4.37 4.27
CA ASP A 27 10.22 3.98 3.14
C ASP A 27 8.99 3.14 3.54
N ASP A 28 8.41 3.46 4.70
CA ASP A 28 7.37 2.68 5.37
C ASP A 28 5.97 3.31 5.25
N TRP A 29 5.80 4.26 4.32
CA TRP A 29 4.56 5.02 4.11
C TRP A 29 3.30 4.16 3.91
N ILE A 30 3.46 2.91 3.46
CA ILE A 30 2.37 1.92 3.33
C ILE A 30 1.63 1.73 4.66
N ASN A 31 2.35 1.81 5.78
CA ASN A 31 1.78 1.67 7.12
C ASN A 31 0.81 2.79 7.46
N TYR A 32 0.93 3.97 6.85
CA TYR A 32 0.10 5.15 7.12
C TYR A 32 -1.03 5.36 6.10
N LEU A 33 -1.25 4.42 5.18
CA LEU A 33 -2.29 4.52 4.16
C LEU A 33 -3.64 4.00 4.64
N ASN A 34 -4.73 4.61 4.21
CA ASN A 34 -6.05 4.02 4.43
C ASN A 34 -6.18 2.68 3.68
N PRO A 35 -7.16 1.81 4.02
CA PRO A 35 -7.28 0.49 3.37
C PRO A 35 -7.37 0.53 1.83
N SER A 36 -7.95 1.59 1.27
CA SER A 36 -8.01 1.77 -0.19
C SER A 36 -6.73 2.31 -0.83
N LYS A 37 -5.71 2.67 -0.03
CA LYS A 37 -4.42 3.24 -0.45
C LYS A 37 -4.54 4.55 -1.24
N VAL A 38 -5.65 5.27 -1.07
CA VAL A 38 -5.94 6.54 -1.76
C VAL A 38 -5.60 7.75 -0.90
N LYS A 39 -5.59 7.59 0.42
CA LYS A 39 -5.41 8.69 1.37
C LYS A 39 -4.52 8.26 2.54
N LEU A 40 -3.84 9.23 3.14
CA LEU A 40 -3.17 9.05 4.41
C LEU A 40 -4.16 8.95 5.58
N ARG A 41 -3.87 8.10 6.56
CA ARG A 41 -4.55 8.04 7.85
C ARG A 41 -4.02 9.16 8.73
N ARG A 42 -4.58 10.36 8.53
CA ARG A 42 -4.18 11.59 9.23
C ARG A 42 -4.32 11.50 10.76
N SER A 43 -5.13 10.57 11.29
CA SER A 43 -5.19 10.27 12.73
C SER A 43 -3.84 9.81 13.25
N ASP A 44 -3.30 8.79 12.61
CA ASP A 44 -2.15 8.03 13.08
C ASP A 44 -0.91 8.92 12.99
N ILE A 45 -0.78 9.67 11.89
CA ILE A 45 0.24 10.70 11.70
C ILE A 45 0.17 11.76 12.81
N CYS A 46 -1.02 12.26 13.12
CA CYS A 46 -1.21 13.27 14.18
C CYS A 46 -0.83 12.74 15.56
N GLU A 47 -1.23 11.49 15.85
CA GLU A 47 -0.95 10.82 17.12
C GLU A 47 0.55 10.65 17.33
N GLU A 48 1.27 10.20 16.31
CA GLU A 48 2.72 10.03 16.36
C GLU A 48 3.48 11.36 16.42
N CYS A 49 3.01 12.37 15.68
CA CYS A 49 3.57 13.72 15.78
C CYS A 49 3.23 14.45 17.08
N GLY A 50 2.34 13.90 17.92
CA GLY A 50 1.96 14.49 19.21
C GLY A 50 1.05 15.73 19.12
N PHE A 51 0.28 15.91 18.04
CA PHE A 51 -0.66 17.02 17.92
C PHE A 51 -2.05 16.62 17.41
N SER A 52 -3.07 17.43 17.72
CA SER A 52 -4.45 17.13 17.33
C SER A 52 -4.70 17.33 15.83
N LYS A 53 -5.70 16.62 15.29
CA LYS A 53 -6.22 16.84 13.92
C LYS A 53 -6.65 18.29 13.66
N SER A 54 -7.06 19.03 14.70
CA SER A 54 -7.41 20.45 14.57
C SER A 54 -6.21 21.32 14.20
N ALA A 55 -4.99 20.96 14.63
CA ALA A 55 -3.77 21.67 14.26
C ALA A 55 -3.51 21.60 12.75
N LEU A 56 -3.68 20.42 12.11
CA LEU A 56 -3.59 20.28 10.65
C LEU A 56 -4.59 21.18 9.90
N ARG A 57 -5.77 21.40 10.48
CA ARG A 57 -6.82 22.21 9.85
C ARG A 57 -6.58 23.71 10.01
N GLN A 58 -6.12 24.12 11.19
CA GLN A 58 -6.00 25.54 11.56
C GLN A 58 -4.65 26.16 11.18
N ASN A 59 -3.56 25.39 11.21
CA ASN A 59 -2.23 25.90 10.86
C ASN A 59 -2.04 25.82 9.33
N PRO A 60 -1.93 26.95 8.61
CA PRO A 60 -1.79 26.96 7.16
C PRO A 60 -0.50 26.25 6.70
N LEU A 61 0.60 26.35 7.46
CA LEU A 61 1.86 25.70 7.10
C LEU A 61 1.75 24.18 7.16
N LEU A 62 1.13 23.64 8.22
CA LEU A 62 0.89 22.19 8.31
C LEU A 62 -0.02 21.69 7.19
N LYS A 63 -1.03 22.48 6.82
CA LYS A 63 -1.93 22.15 5.73
C LYS A 63 -1.19 22.06 4.39
N ASP A 64 -0.27 22.99 4.13
CA ASP A 64 0.51 22.99 2.90
C ASP A 64 1.57 21.88 2.88
N MET A 65 2.24 21.62 4.01
CA MET A 65 3.13 20.47 4.17
C MET A 65 2.41 19.15 3.88
N LEU A 66 1.21 18.96 4.43
CA LEU A 66 0.41 17.75 4.21
C LEU A 66 0.02 17.58 2.73
N LYS A 67 -0.37 18.66 2.06
CA LYS A 67 -0.68 18.62 0.62
C LYS A 67 0.54 18.28 -0.22
N ASN A 68 1.70 18.82 0.13
CA ASN A 68 2.95 18.53 -0.58
C ASN A 68 3.35 17.07 -0.38
N LEU A 69 3.26 16.55 0.86
CA LEU A 69 3.47 15.13 1.15
C LEU A 69 2.52 14.24 0.34
N GLU A 70 1.21 14.53 0.32
CA GLU A 70 0.24 13.76 -0.46
C GLU A 70 0.57 13.79 -1.97
N ARG A 71 1.07 14.92 -2.49
CA ARG A 71 1.51 15.03 -3.89
C ARG A 71 2.75 14.19 -4.18
N GLU A 72 3.75 14.25 -3.30
CA GLU A 72 4.99 13.48 -3.44
C GLU A 72 4.72 11.98 -3.38
N LEU A 73 3.91 11.52 -2.43
CA LEU A 73 3.53 10.11 -2.33
C LEU A 73 2.69 9.64 -3.52
N LEU A 74 1.88 10.52 -4.11
CA LEU A 74 1.17 10.23 -5.34
C LEU A 74 2.14 10.10 -6.53
N GLN A 75 3.12 10.99 -6.65
CA GLN A 75 4.14 10.94 -7.70
C GLN A 75 5.05 9.71 -7.57
N LYS A 76 5.36 9.29 -6.34
CA LYS A 76 6.09 8.05 -6.04
C LYS A 76 5.25 6.78 -6.24
N GLY A 77 3.95 6.90 -6.53
CA GLY A 77 3.05 5.75 -6.70
C GLY A 77 2.66 5.04 -5.38
N VAL A 78 3.03 5.60 -4.24
CA VAL A 78 2.65 5.09 -2.90
C VAL A 78 1.16 5.31 -2.65
N LEU A 79 0.66 6.51 -2.99
CA LEU A 79 -0.77 6.77 -3.03
C LEU A 79 -1.32 6.41 -4.42
N ARG A 80 -2.48 5.74 -4.43
CA ARG A 80 -3.24 5.51 -5.67
C ARG A 80 -3.97 6.79 -6.07
N ASN A 81 -3.82 7.16 -7.34
CA ASN A 81 -4.58 8.27 -7.91
C ASN A 81 -6.07 7.89 -8.00
N LYS A 82 -6.95 8.75 -7.47
CA LYS A 82 -8.40 8.58 -7.59
C LYS A 82 -8.88 8.51 -9.04
N CYS A 83 -8.25 9.26 -9.95
CA CYS A 83 -8.64 9.25 -11.37
C CYS A 83 -8.34 7.90 -12.05
N LEU A 84 -7.34 7.16 -11.56
CA LEU A 84 -7.04 5.80 -12.05
C LEU A 84 -7.99 4.73 -11.50
N GLN A 85 -8.98 5.09 -10.68
CA GLN A 85 -10.00 4.14 -10.20
C GLN A 85 -11.19 4.02 -11.14
N GLU A 86 -11.44 5.03 -11.99
CA GLU A 86 -12.55 5.00 -12.95
C GLU A 86 -12.12 4.43 -14.30
N GLU A 87 -10.86 4.65 -14.69
CA GLU A 87 -10.27 3.93 -15.80
C GLU A 87 -9.66 2.64 -15.26
N GLY A 88 -10.49 1.60 -15.16
CA GLY A 88 -9.98 0.26 -15.36
C GLY A 88 -9.17 0.31 -16.65
N PHE A 89 -7.85 0.22 -16.57
CA PHE A 89 -6.95 0.13 -17.72
C PHE A 89 -7.33 -1.13 -18.51
N LYS A 90 -8.42 -1.09 -19.27
CA LYS A 90 -8.74 -2.09 -20.28
C LYS A 90 -7.79 -1.84 -21.43
N TYR A 91 -6.60 -2.43 -21.32
CA TYR A 91 -5.83 -2.66 -22.53
C TYR A 91 -6.69 -3.56 -23.43
N PRO A 92 -6.87 -3.20 -24.71
CA PRO A 92 -7.76 -3.95 -25.61
C PRO A 92 -7.39 -5.45 -25.74
N ASP A 93 -6.16 -5.81 -25.36
CA ASP A 93 -5.59 -7.16 -25.38
C ASP A 93 -5.51 -7.81 -23.98
N GLN A 94 -5.94 -7.14 -22.91
CA GLN A 94 -5.76 -7.67 -21.55
C GLN A 94 -6.61 -8.92 -21.29
N ASP A 95 -7.84 -8.96 -21.80
CA ASP A 95 -8.71 -10.13 -21.66
C ASP A 95 -8.18 -11.33 -22.44
N GLU A 96 -7.48 -11.11 -23.56
CA GLU A 96 -6.87 -12.17 -24.37
C GLU A 96 -5.54 -12.64 -23.74
N PHE A 97 -4.73 -11.71 -23.23
CA PHE A 97 -3.54 -11.99 -22.43
C PHE A 97 -3.88 -12.80 -21.17
N VAL A 98 -4.89 -12.39 -20.39
CA VAL A 98 -5.30 -13.09 -19.16
C VAL A 98 -5.82 -14.50 -19.49
N LYS A 99 -6.66 -14.65 -20.52
CA LYS A 99 -7.11 -15.98 -21.00
C LYS A 99 -5.95 -16.90 -21.37
N SER A 100 -4.91 -16.38 -22.04
CA SER A 100 -3.73 -17.16 -22.38
C SER A 100 -3.02 -17.72 -21.14
N TYR A 101 -2.95 -16.95 -20.05
CA TYR A 101 -2.36 -17.42 -18.80
C TYR A 101 -3.27 -18.40 -18.06
N ASP A 102 -4.58 -18.15 -18.03
CA ASP A 102 -5.53 -19.10 -17.42
C ASP A 102 -5.48 -20.46 -18.11
N GLU A 103 -5.39 -20.50 -19.44
CA GLU A 103 -5.20 -21.74 -20.19
C GLU A 103 -3.88 -22.44 -19.83
N LYS A 104 -2.78 -21.69 -19.69
CA LYS A 104 -1.48 -22.25 -19.29
C LYS A 104 -1.54 -22.81 -17.86
N LEU A 105 -2.22 -22.13 -16.95
CA LEU A 105 -2.40 -22.56 -15.56
C LEU A 105 -3.26 -23.83 -15.47
N THR A 106 -4.32 -23.94 -16.27
CA THR A 106 -5.13 -25.16 -16.35
C THR A 106 -4.29 -26.33 -16.87
N ARG A 107 -3.52 -26.15 -17.95
CA ARG A 107 -2.66 -27.23 -18.48
C ARG A 107 -1.59 -27.68 -17.47
N LEU A 108 -1.03 -26.73 -16.71
CA LEU A 108 -0.07 -27.05 -15.66
C LEU A 108 -0.74 -27.86 -14.54
N ARG A 109 -1.95 -27.47 -14.13
CA ARG A 109 -2.73 -28.21 -13.13
C ARG A 109 -3.03 -29.64 -13.59
N ASP A 110 -3.49 -29.81 -14.82
CA ASP A 110 -3.80 -31.15 -15.38
C ASP A 110 -2.55 -32.03 -15.44
N SER A 111 -1.39 -31.44 -15.74
CA SER A 111 -0.11 -32.15 -15.75
C SER A 111 0.32 -32.58 -14.34
N MET A 112 0.09 -31.73 -13.32
CA MET A 112 0.36 -32.08 -11.93
C MET A 112 -0.55 -33.23 -11.46
N ASP A 113 -1.84 -33.18 -11.79
CA ASP A 113 -2.78 -34.25 -11.45
C ASP A 113 -2.38 -35.61 -12.07
N LEU A 114 -1.76 -35.59 -13.26
CA LEU A 114 -1.23 -36.80 -13.88
C LEU A 114 -0.01 -37.34 -13.13
N VAL A 115 0.90 -36.45 -12.71
CA VAL A 115 2.08 -36.84 -11.92
C VAL A 115 1.66 -37.42 -10.57
N ASP A 116 0.67 -36.82 -9.90
CA ASP A 116 0.14 -37.34 -8.62
C ASP A 116 -0.45 -38.74 -8.78
N LYS A 117 -1.18 -39.00 -9.87
CA LYS A 117 -1.69 -40.35 -10.19
C LYS A 117 -0.56 -41.34 -10.44
N MET A 118 0.49 -40.93 -11.15
CA MET A 118 1.66 -41.79 -11.40
C MET A 118 2.40 -42.11 -10.10
N ILE A 119 2.57 -41.13 -9.21
CA ILE A 119 3.16 -41.32 -7.88
C ILE A 119 2.35 -42.35 -7.09
N ALA A 120 1.01 -42.20 -7.05
CA ALA A 120 0.15 -43.14 -6.33
C ALA A 120 0.26 -44.58 -6.88
N LEU A 121 0.33 -44.74 -8.20
CA LEU A 121 0.51 -46.05 -8.84
C LEU A 121 1.84 -46.69 -8.44
N TYR A 122 2.94 -45.95 -8.52
CA TYR A 122 4.25 -46.48 -8.13
C TYR A 122 4.34 -46.79 -6.65
N GLN A 123 3.71 -45.99 -5.78
CA GLN A 123 3.63 -46.29 -4.35
C GLN A 123 2.89 -47.61 -4.09
N SER A 124 1.74 -47.83 -4.75
CA SER A 124 1.01 -49.09 -4.65
C SER A 124 1.77 -50.29 -5.24
N GLU A 125 2.61 -50.08 -6.25
CA GLU A 125 3.45 -51.15 -6.81
C GLU A 125 4.60 -51.52 -5.88
N LEU A 126 5.24 -50.52 -5.25
CA LEU A 126 6.26 -50.74 -4.21
C LEU A 126 5.69 -51.50 -3.00
N GLU A 127 4.51 -51.13 -2.51
CA GLU A 127 3.82 -51.82 -1.40
C GLU A 127 3.47 -53.29 -1.72
N ARG A 128 3.44 -53.69 -2.99
CA ARG A 128 3.16 -55.07 -3.41
C ARG A 128 4.43 -55.92 -3.56
N LEU A 129 5.60 -55.29 -3.57
CA LEU A 129 6.91 -55.93 -3.71
C LEU A 129 7.59 -56.16 -2.35
N ASP A 130 7.17 -55.43 -1.31
CA ASP A 130 7.47 -55.70 0.11
C ASP A 130 6.55 -56.80 0.69
#